data_AF-A0A0K6GUB6-F1
#
_entry.id   AF-A0A0K6GUB6-F1
#
_cell.length_a   1.000
_cell.length_b   1.000
_cell.length_c   1.000
_cell.angle_alpha   90.00
_cell.angle_beta   90.00
_cell.angle_gamma   90.00
#
_symmetry.space_group_name_H-M   'P 1'
#
loop_
_entity.id
_entity.type
_entity.pdbx_description
1 polymer ?
#
loop_
_entity_poly.entity_id
_entity_poly.type
_entity_poly.pdbx_seq_one_letter_code
_entity_poly.pdbx_strand_id
1 'polypeptide(L)'
;MWIKDGKKIFDTGFTHQDVTYPPGWIALASDEERAAVGISYRPDPARPDPRLGTVEEKEDGSYTLTPYPLGQVIAQQIERIDARAEAIYRRWTRFEAEYRARAAAAQAFKDAGYKGDPGIYVTSFATPTGITLRAATDLILSQALALQVAQDRLAGLRMRKYEVARLTAAEEALAVTDAICAEMDTVEREID
;
A
#
# COMPACT_ATOMS: atom_id res chain seq x y z
N MET A 1 10.96 -25.43 -9.37
CA MET A 1 12.31 -25.29 -9.97
C MET A 1 12.98 -26.64 -10.18
N TRP A 2 14.01 -26.63 -11.03
CA TRP A 2 14.82 -27.81 -11.34
C TRP A 2 16.09 -27.81 -10.49
N ILE A 3 16.42 -28.98 -9.93
CA ILE A 3 17.60 -29.20 -9.09
C ILE A 3 18.49 -30.26 -9.73
N LYS A 4 19.78 -30.00 -9.80
CA LYS A 4 20.82 -30.96 -10.19
C LYS A 4 22.01 -30.82 -9.25
N ASP A 5 22.51 -31.95 -8.74
CA ASP A 5 23.64 -31.99 -7.78
C ASP A 5 23.44 -31.08 -6.56
N GLY A 6 22.19 -30.96 -6.10
CA GLY A 6 21.81 -30.09 -4.99
C GLY A 6 21.79 -28.60 -5.32
N LYS A 7 21.97 -28.20 -6.59
CA LYS A 7 21.93 -26.81 -7.04
C LYS A 7 20.72 -26.56 -7.92
N LYS A 8 20.11 -25.39 -7.77
CA LYS A 8 19.10 -24.87 -8.69
C LYS A 8 19.72 -24.68 -10.06
N ILE A 9 19.04 -25.16 -11.08
CA ILE A 9 19.45 -25.02 -12.48
C ILE A 9 18.34 -24.38 -13.30
N PHE A 10 18.74 -23.76 -14.41
CA PHE A 10 17.84 -23.16 -15.40
C PHE A 10 17.87 -23.98 -16.68
N ASP A 11 16.81 -23.87 -17.49
CA ASP A 11 16.69 -24.57 -18.76
C ASP A 11 17.47 -23.86 -19.89
N THR A 12 18.76 -23.62 -19.66
CA THR A 12 19.65 -22.84 -20.54
C THR A 12 20.63 -23.70 -21.34
N GLY A 13 20.33 -25.00 -21.48
CA GLY A 13 21.24 -26.00 -22.05
C GLY A 13 22.37 -26.38 -21.09
N PHE A 14 22.79 -27.64 -21.13
CA PHE A 14 23.83 -28.16 -20.23
C PHE A 14 24.52 -29.39 -20.84
N THR A 15 25.70 -29.75 -20.32
CA THR A 15 26.41 -30.97 -20.69
C THR A 15 26.43 -31.94 -19.51
N HIS A 16 26.15 -33.22 -19.79
CA HIS A 16 26.23 -34.32 -18.80
C HIS A 16 26.83 -35.56 -19.47
N GLN A 17 27.92 -36.09 -18.91
CA GLN A 17 28.62 -37.29 -19.41
C GLN A 17 28.83 -37.26 -20.94
N ASP A 18 29.46 -36.19 -21.44
CA ASP A 18 29.77 -35.97 -22.86
C ASP A 18 28.57 -35.76 -23.82
N VAL A 19 27.34 -35.74 -23.29
CA VAL A 19 26.13 -35.39 -24.05
C VAL A 19 25.75 -33.94 -23.77
N THR A 20 25.57 -33.14 -24.82
CA THR A 20 25.07 -31.76 -24.74
C THR A 20 23.56 -31.71 -24.99
N TYR A 21 22.84 -31.18 -24.01
CA TYR A 21 21.40 -30.98 -24.03
C TYR A 21 21.11 -29.53 -24.42
N PRO A 22 20.22 -29.28 -25.39
CA PRO A 22 19.87 -27.93 -25.81
C PRO A 22 19.03 -27.20 -24.74
N PRO A 23 18.95 -25.87 -24.79
CA PRO A 23 17.97 -25.11 -24.02
C PRO A 23 16.54 -25.59 -24.32
N GLY A 24 15.69 -25.65 -23.30
CA GLY A 24 14.31 -26.15 -23.41
C GLY A 24 14.19 -27.68 -23.22
N TRP A 25 15.31 -28.41 -23.15
CA TRP A 25 15.27 -29.86 -22.96
C TRP A 25 14.65 -30.24 -21.62
N ILE A 26 14.95 -29.50 -20.53
CA ILE A 26 14.44 -29.86 -19.20
C ILE A 26 12.91 -29.78 -19.17
N ALA A 27 12.32 -28.78 -19.84
CA ALA A 27 10.87 -28.63 -19.93
C ALA A 27 10.19 -29.72 -20.77
N LEU A 28 10.87 -30.24 -21.81
CA LEU A 28 10.31 -31.20 -22.77
C LEU A 28 10.56 -32.67 -22.40
N ALA A 29 11.63 -32.95 -21.65
CA ALA A 29 11.99 -34.28 -21.22
C ALA A 29 10.91 -34.91 -20.33
N SER A 30 10.84 -36.23 -20.35
CA SER A 30 10.09 -37.02 -19.37
C SER A 30 10.75 -36.97 -17.98
N ASP A 31 9.99 -37.36 -16.94
CA ASP A 31 10.54 -37.47 -15.58
C ASP A 31 11.68 -38.50 -15.50
N GLU A 32 11.59 -39.59 -16.27
CA GLU A 32 12.61 -40.63 -16.35
C GLU A 32 13.91 -40.11 -16.98
N GLU A 33 13.81 -39.38 -18.10
CA GLU A 33 14.97 -38.77 -18.76
C GLU A 33 15.67 -37.74 -17.86
N ARG A 34 14.90 -36.90 -17.16
CA ARG A 34 15.43 -35.95 -16.17
C ARG A 34 16.15 -36.68 -15.03
N ALA A 35 15.53 -37.72 -14.48
CA ALA A 35 16.11 -38.50 -13.39
C ALA A 35 17.42 -39.20 -13.83
N ALA A 36 17.50 -39.69 -15.07
CA ALA A 36 18.69 -40.33 -15.62
C ALA A 36 19.92 -39.42 -15.66
N VAL A 37 19.72 -38.10 -15.82
CA VAL A 37 20.80 -37.09 -15.77
C VAL A 37 20.94 -36.41 -14.40
N GLY A 38 20.26 -36.93 -13.38
CA GLY A 38 20.30 -36.44 -12.00
C GLY A 38 19.51 -35.15 -11.77
N ILE A 39 18.58 -34.80 -12.66
CA ILE A 39 17.68 -33.65 -12.51
C ILE A 39 16.40 -34.09 -11.81
N SER A 40 15.99 -33.33 -10.81
CA SER A 40 14.71 -33.50 -10.12
C SER A 40 13.93 -32.20 -10.06
N TYR A 41 12.61 -32.31 -9.94
CA TYR A 41 11.74 -31.17 -9.68
C TYR A 41 11.59 -30.97 -8.16
N ARG A 42 11.71 -29.71 -7.73
CA ARG A 42 11.32 -29.26 -6.39
C ARG A 42 10.36 -28.09 -6.53
N PRO A 43 9.24 -28.04 -5.78
CA PRO A 43 8.44 -26.82 -5.70
C PRO A 43 9.31 -25.61 -5.32
N ASP A 44 8.99 -24.44 -5.88
CA ASP A 44 9.69 -23.21 -5.51
C ASP A 44 9.37 -22.88 -4.04
N PRO A 45 10.39 -22.73 -3.17
CA PRO A 45 10.13 -22.39 -1.78
C PRO A 45 9.57 -20.97 -1.69
N ALA A 46 8.65 -20.76 -0.76
CA ALA A 46 8.14 -19.43 -0.47
C ALA A 46 9.29 -18.52 -0.01
N ARG A 47 9.46 -17.38 -0.67
CA ARG A 47 10.44 -16.37 -0.25
C ARG A 47 9.95 -15.72 1.05
N PRO A 48 10.77 -15.67 2.11
CA PRO A 48 10.42 -14.95 3.33
C PRO A 48 10.20 -13.45 3.07
N ASP A 49 9.38 -12.80 3.91
CA ASP A 49 9.14 -11.36 3.79
C ASP A 49 10.42 -10.57 4.10
N PRO A 50 10.97 -9.80 3.14
CA PRO A 50 12.20 -9.05 3.35
C PRO A 50 12.08 -7.90 4.36
N ARG A 51 10.85 -7.56 4.80
CA ARG A 51 10.63 -6.58 5.87
C ARG A 51 10.97 -7.14 7.25
N LEU A 52 11.08 -8.47 7.39
CA LEU A 52 11.42 -9.14 8.65
C LEU A 52 12.92 -9.33 8.86
N GLY A 53 13.75 -9.13 7.82
CA GLY A 53 15.18 -9.41 7.91
C GLY A 53 15.87 -9.52 6.56
N THR A 54 17.15 -9.87 6.60
CA THR A 54 17.94 -10.13 5.40
C THR A 54 17.59 -11.51 4.83
N VAL A 55 17.13 -11.55 3.59
CA VAL A 55 16.81 -12.79 2.86
C VAL A 55 17.93 -13.12 1.88
N GLU A 56 18.52 -14.29 2.02
CA GLU A 56 19.54 -14.81 1.11
C GLU A 56 19.03 -16.06 0.40
N GLU A 57 19.15 -16.12 -0.93
CA GLU A 57 18.92 -17.34 -1.70
C GLU A 57 20.19 -18.21 -1.68
N LYS A 58 20.05 -19.50 -1.40
CA LYS A 58 21.13 -20.49 -1.43
C LYS A 58 21.25 -21.12 -2.82
N GLU A 59 22.38 -21.77 -3.09
CA GLU A 59 22.62 -22.42 -4.40
C GLU A 59 21.56 -23.46 -4.76
N ASP A 60 20.94 -24.11 -3.77
CA ASP A 60 19.87 -25.07 -3.97
C ASP A 60 18.50 -24.42 -4.25
N GLY A 61 18.44 -23.08 -4.32
CA GLY A 61 17.22 -22.29 -4.48
C GLY A 61 16.38 -22.16 -3.20
N SER A 62 16.87 -22.62 -2.04
CA SER A 62 16.22 -22.35 -0.75
C SER A 62 16.56 -20.94 -0.26
N TYR A 63 15.86 -20.46 0.77
CA TYR A 63 16.12 -19.15 1.36
C TYR A 63 16.52 -19.29 2.83
N THR A 64 17.44 -18.42 3.28
CA THR A 64 17.66 -18.15 4.70
C THR A 64 17.21 -16.74 5.04
N LEU A 65 16.47 -16.61 6.15
CA LEU A 65 16.11 -15.32 6.74
C LEU A 65 16.97 -15.10 7.98
N THR A 66 17.72 -14.00 8.00
CA THR A 66 18.35 -13.46 9.21
C THR A 66 17.46 -12.36 9.76
N PRO A 67 16.69 -12.61 10.84
CA PRO A 67 15.68 -11.66 11.31
C PRO A 67 16.29 -10.36 11.83
N TYR A 68 15.61 -9.25 11.60
CA TYR A 68 15.92 -8.01 12.30
C TYR A 68 15.48 -8.08 13.77
N PRO A 69 16.15 -7.34 14.67
CA PRO A 69 15.68 -7.19 16.04
C PRO A 69 14.24 -6.67 16.07
N LEU A 70 13.39 -7.22 16.95
CA LEU A 70 11.98 -6.83 17.06
C LEU A 70 11.80 -5.31 17.18
N GLY A 71 12.59 -4.65 18.04
CA GLY A 71 12.52 -3.20 18.22
C GLY A 71 12.79 -2.40 16.94
N GLN A 72 13.63 -2.92 16.05
CA GLN A 72 13.87 -2.32 14.73
C GLN A 72 12.64 -2.48 13.84
N VAL A 73 12.05 -3.68 13.77
CA VAL A 73 10.84 -3.93 12.97
C VAL A 73 9.69 -3.04 13.44
N ILE A 74 9.48 -2.94 14.76
CA ILE A 74 8.45 -2.09 15.39
C ILE A 74 8.66 -0.62 15.01
N ALA A 75 9.90 -0.10 15.12
CA ALA A 75 10.21 1.27 14.76
C ALA A 75 9.94 1.56 13.27
N GLN A 76 10.34 0.64 12.37
CA GLN A 76 10.07 0.75 10.94
C GLN A 76 8.56 0.75 10.65
N GLN A 77 7.79 -0.08 11.33
CA GLN A 77 6.34 -0.16 11.15
C GLN A 77 5.62 1.10 11.64
N ILE A 78 6.03 1.66 12.79
CA ILE A 78 5.52 2.93 13.30
C ILE A 78 5.77 4.06 12.29
N GLU A 79 6.99 4.13 11.75
CA GLU A 79 7.35 5.12 10.73
C GLU A 79 6.52 4.94 9.46
N ARG A 80 6.25 3.70 9.02
CA ARG A 80 5.38 3.44 7.85
C ARG A 80 3.97 4.02 8.05
N ILE A 81 3.40 3.88 9.25
CA ILE A 81 2.07 4.44 9.57
C ILE A 81 2.11 5.97 9.53
N ASP A 82 3.11 6.58 10.16
CA ASP A 82 3.28 8.04 10.18
C ASP A 82 3.49 8.60 8.76
N ALA A 83 4.38 7.99 7.99
CA ALA A 83 4.68 8.39 6.61
C ALA A 83 3.46 8.21 5.69
N ARG A 84 2.66 7.15 5.86
CA ARG A 84 1.45 6.95 5.07
C ARG A 84 0.41 8.03 5.37
N ALA A 85 0.16 8.31 6.65
CA ALA A 85 -0.75 9.37 7.06
C ALA A 85 -0.28 10.75 6.55
N GLU A 86 1.01 11.07 6.66
CA GLU A 86 1.57 12.31 6.14
C GLU A 86 1.36 12.43 4.62
N ALA A 87 1.60 11.36 3.87
CA ALA A 87 1.41 11.37 2.42
C ALA A 87 -0.05 11.69 2.05
N ILE A 88 -1.03 11.15 2.78
CA ILE A 88 -2.45 11.45 2.57
C ILE A 88 -2.76 12.90 2.96
N TYR A 89 -2.31 13.35 4.14
CA TYR A 89 -2.52 14.75 4.57
C TYR A 89 -2.00 15.75 3.54
N ARG A 90 -0.80 15.52 2.98
CA ARG A 90 -0.22 16.40 1.95
C ARG A 90 -1.11 16.55 0.70
N ARG A 91 -1.90 15.53 0.34
CA ARG A 91 -2.85 15.62 -0.79
C ARG A 91 -4.07 16.44 -0.42
N TRP A 92 -4.63 16.20 0.76
CA TRP A 92 -5.84 16.85 1.23
C TRP A 92 -5.66 18.32 1.64
N THR A 93 -4.51 18.69 2.20
CA THR A 93 -4.32 20.03 2.80
C THR A 93 -3.66 21.04 1.85
N ARG A 94 -3.37 20.68 0.60
CA ARG A 94 -2.71 21.55 -0.38
C ARG A 94 -3.41 22.91 -0.57
N PHE A 95 -4.74 22.93 -0.48
CA PHE A 95 -5.57 24.15 -0.58
C PHE A 95 -6.42 24.40 0.66
N GLU A 96 -5.96 23.96 1.84
CA GLU A 96 -6.76 24.00 3.07
C GLU A 96 -7.31 25.39 3.40
N ALA A 97 -6.48 26.44 3.28
CA ALA A 97 -6.91 27.81 3.55
C ALA A 97 -8.08 28.25 2.64
N GLU A 98 -8.04 27.84 1.38
CA GLU A 98 -9.12 28.12 0.43
C GLU A 98 -10.38 27.30 0.75
N TYR A 99 -10.25 26.01 1.06
CA TYR A 99 -11.39 25.17 1.46
C TYR A 99 -12.09 25.74 2.70
N ARG A 100 -11.32 26.19 3.70
CA ARG A 100 -11.86 26.84 4.91
C ARG A 100 -12.58 28.15 4.58
N ALA A 101 -12.00 28.98 3.73
CA ALA A 101 -12.62 30.24 3.29
C ALA A 101 -13.92 29.99 2.50
N ARG A 102 -13.93 28.97 1.63
CA ARG A 102 -15.13 28.53 0.89
C ARG A 102 -16.24 28.07 1.81
N ALA A 103 -15.91 27.19 2.77
CA ALA A 103 -16.88 26.69 3.74
C ALA A 103 -17.47 27.80 4.60
N ALA A 104 -16.64 28.73 5.09
CA ALA A 104 -17.08 29.87 5.88
C ALA A 104 -18.04 30.80 5.11
N ALA A 105 -17.71 31.12 3.84
CA ALA A 105 -18.58 31.93 2.99
C ALA A 105 -19.91 31.24 2.68
N ALA A 106 -19.87 29.94 2.36
CA ALA A 106 -21.07 29.15 2.13
C ALA A 106 -21.95 29.07 3.40
N GLN A 107 -21.34 28.90 4.57
CA GLN A 107 -22.06 28.87 5.85
C GLN A 107 -22.73 30.22 6.13
N ALA A 108 -22.05 31.34 5.91
CA ALA A 108 -22.64 32.67 6.08
C ALA A 108 -23.85 32.90 5.18
N PHE A 109 -23.79 32.48 3.91
CA PHE A 109 -24.93 32.59 2.99
C PHE A 109 -26.10 31.69 3.41
N LYS A 110 -25.80 30.47 3.90
CA LYS A 110 -26.81 29.56 4.47
C LYS A 110 -27.47 30.14 5.72
N ASP A 111 -26.70 30.70 6.63
CA ASP A 111 -27.18 31.33 7.88
C ASP A 111 -28.06 32.56 7.60
N ALA A 112 -27.78 33.29 6.51
CA ALA A 112 -28.65 34.36 6.00
C ALA A 112 -29.95 33.85 5.34
N GLY A 113 -30.21 32.55 5.38
CA GLY A 113 -31.38 31.93 4.75
C GLY A 113 -31.26 31.88 3.22
N TYR A 114 -30.03 31.85 2.69
CA TYR A 114 -29.72 31.90 1.25
C TYR A 114 -30.24 33.19 0.59
N LYS A 115 -30.11 34.31 1.31
CA LYS A 115 -30.49 35.66 0.86
C LYS A 115 -29.28 36.59 0.92
N GLY A 116 -29.30 37.66 0.13
CA GLY A 116 -28.20 38.61 0.04
C GLY A 116 -27.09 38.11 -0.89
N ASP A 117 -25.88 38.64 -0.69
CA ASP A 117 -24.72 38.29 -1.51
C ASP A 117 -24.22 36.87 -1.18
N PRO A 118 -24.27 35.90 -2.12
CA PRO A 118 -23.70 34.56 -1.96
C PRO A 118 -22.16 34.54 -1.93
N GLY A 119 -21.50 35.63 -2.33
CA GLY A 119 -20.05 35.74 -2.39
C GLY A 119 -19.42 35.02 -3.58
N ILE A 120 -18.12 35.30 -3.78
CA ILE A 120 -17.37 34.84 -4.96
C ILE A 120 -17.27 33.31 -5.05
N TYR A 121 -17.15 32.63 -3.91
CA TYR A 121 -16.95 31.18 -3.90
C TYR A 121 -18.20 30.40 -4.32
N VAL A 122 -19.37 30.76 -3.79
CA VAL A 122 -20.64 30.11 -4.16
C VAL A 122 -20.99 30.42 -5.61
N THR A 123 -20.82 31.67 -6.05
CA THR A 123 -21.12 32.10 -7.43
C THR A 123 -20.20 31.46 -8.46
N SER A 124 -18.89 31.43 -8.19
CA SER A 124 -17.89 30.82 -9.09
C SER A 124 -18.00 29.30 -9.12
N PHE A 125 -18.61 28.66 -8.12
CA PHE A 125 -18.96 27.25 -8.18
C PHE A 125 -20.24 27.02 -8.99
N ALA A 126 -21.30 27.77 -8.68
CA ALA A 126 -22.64 27.61 -9.27
C ALA A 126 -22.65 27.86 -10.79
N THR A 127 -21.95 28.91 -11.24
CA THR A 127 -21.97 29.36 -12.65
C THR A 127 -21.46 28.30 -13.64
N PRO A 128 -20.23 27.76 -13.51
CA PRO A 128 -19.73 26.76 -14.44
C PRO A 128 -20.43 25.39 -14.32
N THR A 129 -20.95 25.06 -13.14
CA THR A 129 -21.65 23.78 -12.92
C THR A 129 -23.13 23.82 -13.32
N GLY A 130 -23.68 25.01 -13.55
CA GLY A 130 -25.10 25.20 -13.92
C GLY A 130 -26.09 24.89 -12.79
N ILE A 131 -25.63 24.79 -11.54
CA ILE A 131 -26.49 24.51 -10.39
C ILE A 131 -26.91 25.80 -9.70
N THR A 132 -27.97 25.73 -8.87
CA THR A 132 -28.44 26.89 -8.10
C THR A 132 -27.44 27.30 -7.03
N LEU A 133 -27.46 28.57 -6.62
CA LEU A 133 -26.63 29.08 -5.51
C LEU A 133 -26.83 28.27 -4.21
N ARG A 134 -28.08 27.86 -3.93
CA ARG A 134 -28.41 27.00 -2.79
C ARG A 134 -27.72 25.64 -2.91
N ALA A 135 -27.84 24.99 -4.07
CA ALA A 135 -27.22 23.69 -4.31
C ALA A 135 -25.68 23.78 -4.22
N ALA A 136 -25.07 24.82 -4.80
CA ALA A 136 -23.63 25.06 -4.69
C ALA A 136 -23.19 25.26 -3.23
N THR A 137 -23.95 26.04 -2.46
CA THR A 137 -23.69 26.27 -1.03
C THR A 137 -23.72 24.96 -0.24
N ASP A 138 -24.78 24.17 -0.40
CA ASP A 138 -24.93 22.90 0.32
C ASP A 138 -23.86 21.89 -0.10
N LEU A 139 -23.47 21.88 -1.37
CA LEU A 139 -22.40 21.01 -1.87
C LEU A 139 -21.05 21.39 -1.27
N ILE A 140 -20.68 22.68 -1.25
CA ILE A 140 -19.45 23.17 -0.62
C ILE A 140 -19.38 22.74 0.85
N LEU A 141 -20.49 22.91 1.60
CA LEU A 141 -20.55 22.52 3.01
C LEU A 141 -20.45 21.01 3.19
N SER A 142 -21.11 20.23 2.33
CA SER A 142 -21.04 18.76 2.38
C SER A 142 -19.63 18.24 2.11
N GLN A 143 -18.92 18.83 1.14
CA GLN A 143 -17.53 18.49 0.82
C GLN A 143 -16.59 18.86 1.97
N ALA A 144 -16.78 20.04 2.58
CA ALA A 144 -15.99 20.46 3.74
C ALA A 144 -16.20 19.52 4.93
N LEU A 145 -17.43 19.09 5.20
CA LEU A 145 -17.74 18.13 6.25
C LEU A 145 -17.14 16.75 5.95
N ALA A 146 -17.26 16.26 4.72
CA ALA A 146 -16.69 14.98 4.30
C ALA A 146 -15.17 14.97 4.51
N LEU A 147 -14.48 16.04 4.09
CA LEU A 147 -13.05 16.18 4.31
C LEU A 147 -12.67 16.18 5.80
N GLN A 148 -13.41 16.92 6.64
CA GLN A 148 -13.15 16.94 8.09
C GLN A 148 -13.31 15.54 8.70
N VAL A 149 -14.40 14.83 8.37
CA VAL A 149 -14.66 13.47 8.86
C VAL A 149 -13.55 12.50 8.43
N ALA A 150 -13.06 12.61 7.19
CA ALA A 150 -11.95 11.80 6.70
C ALA A 150 -10.64 12.12 7.43
N GLN A 151 -10.36 13.40 7.69
CA GLN A 151 -9.19 13.82 8.47
C GLN A 151 -9.21 13.30 9.91
N ASP A 152 -10.36 13.32 10.57
CA ASP A 152 -10.54 12.80 11.92
C ASP A 152 -10.32 11.28 11.97
N ARG A 153 -10.89 10.55 11.00
CA ARG A 153 -10.67 9.10 10.86
C ARG A 153 -9.21 8.78 10.61
N LEU A 154 -8.55 9.51 9.72
CA LEU A 154 -7.12 9.33 9.44
C LEU A 154 -6.27 9.60 10.70
N ALA A 155 -6.60 10.63 11.47
CA ALA A 155 -5.92 10.94 12.73
C ALA A 155 -6.04 9.80 13.73
N GLY A 156 -7.26 9.23 13.86
CA GLY A 156 -7.51 8.06 14.70
C GLY A 156 -6.70 6.84 14.26
N LEU A 157 -6.72 6.52 12.96
CA LEU A 157 -5.93 5.41 12.38
C LEU A 157 -4.43 5.59 12.63
N ARG A 158 -3.91 6.81 12.48
CA ARG A 158 -2.49 7.11 12.74
C ARG A 158 -2.11 6.81 14.20
N MET A 159 -2.99 7.07 15.16
CA MET A 159 -2.72 6.77 16.57
C MET A 159 -2.68 5.27 16.88
N ARG A 160 -3.22 4.42 16.00
CA ARG A 160 -3.13 2.96 16.14
C ARG A 160 -1.70 2.42 16.01
N LYS A 161 -0.71 3.24 15.65
CA LYS A 161 0.72 2.89 15.77
C LYS A 161 1.14 2.47 17.18
N TYR A 162 0.41 2.89 18.21
CA TYR A 162 0.63 2.43 19.59
C TYR A 162 0.10 1.02 19.87
N GLU A 163 -0.76 0.46 19.00
CA GLU A 163 -1.08 -0.98 18.98
C GLU A 163 0.18 -1.73 18.56
N VAL A 164 0.81 -1.31 17.46
CA VAL A 164 2.05 -1.90 16.95
C VAL A 164 3.18 -1.82 17.97
N ALA A 165 3.34 -0.68 18.65
CA ALA A 165 4.40 -0.47 19.65
C ALA A 165 4.39 -1.48 20.82
N ARG A 166 3.27 -2.17 21.06
CA ARG A 166 3.09 -3.12 22.17
C ARG A 166 3.23 -4.58 21.75
N LEU A 167 3.43 -4.85 20.46
CA LEU A 167 3.51 -6.20 19.94
C LEU A 167 4.85 -6.86 20.28
N THR A 168 4.80 -8.18 20.46
CA THR A 168 5.96 -9.01 20.81
C THR A 168 6.42 -9.90 19.66
N ALA A 169 5.74 -9.84 18.51
CA ALA A 169 6.06 -10.60 17.30
C ALA A 169 6.21 -9.66 16.09
N ALA A 170 7.23 -9.89 15.26
CA ALA A 170 7.55 -9.05 14.12
C ALA A 170 6.49 -9.20 13.01
N GLU A 171 6.05 -10.43 12.75
CA GLU A 171 5.04 -10.78 11.77
C GLU A 171 3.69 -10.12 12.10
N GLU A 172 3.32 -10.10 13.38
CA GLU A 172 2.11 -9.42 13.85
C GLU A 172 2.22 -7.90 13.66
N ALA A 173 3.38 -7.31 13.95
CA ALA A 173 3.62 -5.89 13.71
C ALA A 173 3.47 -5.51 12.24
N LEU A 174 3.97 -6.34 11.32
CA LEU A 174 3.76 -6.17 9.88
C LEU A 174 2.28 -6.27 9.52
N ALA A 175 1.59 -7.32 9.97
CA ALA A 175 0.19 -7.56 9.62
C ALA A 175 -0.74 -6.44 10.10
N VAL A 176 -0.58 -6.00 11.36
CA VAL A 176 -1.36 -4.89 11.93
C VAL A 176 -1.07 -3.58 11.19
N THR A 177 0.21 -3.33 10.84
CA THR A 177 0.61 -2.14 10.09
C THR A 177 0.00 -2.13 8.69
N ASP A 178 0.05 -3.26 7.98
CA ASP A 178 -0.52 -3.37 6.64
C ASP A 178 -2.05 -3.20 6.67
N ALA A 179 -2.73 -3.72 7.70
CA ALA A 179 -4.16 -3.51 7.90
C ALA A 179 -4.50 -2.02 8.16
N ILE A 180 -3.76 -1.35 9.06
CA ILE A 180 -3.93 0.08 9.33
C ILE A 180 -3.73 0.91 8.06
N CYS A 181 -2.65 0.63 7.30
CA CYS A 181 -2.40 1.32 6.04
C CYS A 181 -3.52 1.07 5.01
N ALA A 182 -4.03 -0.16 4.89
CA ALA A 182 -5.16 -0.45 3.99
C ALA A 182 -6.46 0.27 4.41
N GLU A 183 -6.70 0.44 5.71
CA GLU A 183 -7.79 1.27 6.22
C GLU A 183 -7.57 2.75 5.85
N MET A 184 -6.34 3.27 5.98
CA MET A 184 -6.00 4.64 5.55
C MET A 184 -6.23 4.84 4.06
N ASP A 185 -5.85 3.87 3.22
CA ASP A 185 -6.08 3.87 1.77
C ASP A 185 -7.57 3.85 1.41
N THR A 186 -8.40 3.29 2.29
CA THR A 186 -9.85 3.32 2.14
C THR A 186 -10.40 4.70 2.45
N VAL A 187 -9.98 5.33 3.56
CA VAL A 187 -10.37 6.71 3.89
C VAL A 187 -9.94 7.68 2.79
N GLU A 188 -8.74 7.50 2.22
CA GLU A 188 -8.27 8.30 1.10
C GLU A 188 -9.23 8.29 -0.09
N ARG A 189 -9.60 7.10 -0.56
CA ARG A 189 -10.47 6.91 -1.75
C ARG A 189 -11.90 7.42 -1.58
N GLU A 190 -12.32 7.72 -0.36
CA GLU A 190 -13.66 8.29 -0.10
C GLU A 190 -13.74 9.78 -0.42
N ILE A 191 -12.59 10.47 -0.54
CA ILE A 191 -12.51 11.92 -0.74
C ILE A 191 -11.86 12.30 -2.09
N ASP A 192 -11.18 11.36 -2.74
CA ASP A 192 -10.64 11.49 -4.11
C ASP A 192 -11.74 11.42 -5.18
#